data_AF-A0A643FEU0-F1
#
_entry.id   AF-A0A643FEU0-F1
#
_cell.length_a   1.000
_cell.length_b   1.000
_cell.length_c   1.000
_cell.angle_alpha   90.00
_cell.angle_beta   90.00
_cell.angle_gamma   90.00
#
_symmetry.space_group_name_H-M   'P 1'
#
loop_
_entity.id
_entity.type
_entity.pdbx_description
1 polymer ?
#
loop_
_entity_poly.entity_id
_entity_poly.type
_entity_poly.pdbx_seq_one_letter_code
_entity_poly.pdbx_strand_id
1 'polypeptide(L)'
;MTQTTKEQADIELAVAQRQKVLAEIEVLRRTTPLTETIKLIGSMVLGIGGAVAAIAGFQLAEVKAEKFKAEASAAEKARAAAQADVDRLNSSRTALSREIGELQKSLQGAKRDYAEISDRLAAAERETQSPALSSTLKNLQQSVNAADIALRAAAPAGGQRDTGTPLDTLVARLYAPTAAVRGAAYEELMSSHARDPALIPALLNYAEPNLNNANGLYNCIAVLLRVDRALLKPHLADIRNLAERAKANGPKTAERADQLLRLLAEAQ
;
A
#
# COMPACT_ATOMS: atom_id res chain seq x y z
N MET A 1 43.81 45.67 2.80
CA MET A 1 43.09 44.38 2.77
C MET A 1 41.64 44.68 3.08
N THR A 2 40.84 44.67 2.02
CA THR A 2 39.67 45.52 1.81
C THR A 2 38.37 44.83 2.21
N GLN A 3 37.41 45.59 2.78
CA GLN A 3 36.09 45.14 3.28
C GLN A 3 35.33 44.17 2.35
N THR A 4 35.60 44.23 1.05
CA THR A 4 35.04 43.37 0.00
C THR A 4 35.24 41.87 0.24
N THR A 5 36.38 41.43 0.80
CA THR A 5 36.62 40.01 1.07
C THR A 5 35.87 39.49 2.29
N LYS A 6 35.58 40.36 3.27
CA LYS A 6 34.79 39.99 4.45
C LYS A 6 33.31 39.85 4.08
N GLU A 7 32.81 40.74 3.24
CA GLU A 7 31.42 40.73 2.74
C GLU A 7 31.15 39.54 1.81
N GLN A 8 32.12 39.15 0.97
CA GLN A 8 32.02 37.91 0.18
C GLN A 8 32.01 36.67 1.06
N ALA A 9 32.84 36.62 2.10
CA ALA A 9 32.86 35.51 3.06
C ALA A 9 31.52 35.38 3.82
N ASP A 10 30.87 36.51 4.17
CA ASP A 10 29.58 36.50 4.85
C ASP A 10 28.44 36.04 3.91
N ILE A 11 28.49 36.38 2.62
CA ILE A 11 27.54 35.89 1.61
C ILE A 11 27.74 34.39 1.36
N GLU A 12 28.98 33.93 1.24
CA GLU A 12 29.29 32.50 1.09
C GLU A 12 28.85 31.70 2.32
N LEU A 13 29.03 32.25 3.52
CA LEU A 13 28.56 31.64 4.76
C LEU A 13 27.03 31.53 4.78
N ALA A 14 26.31 32.57 4.35
CA ALA A 14 24.85 32.55 4.28
C ALA A 14 24.32 31.53 3.24
N VAL A 15 25.00 31.41 2.09
CA VAL A 15 24.68 30.41 1.06
C VAL A 15 24.97 28.99 1.57
N ALA A 16 26.09 28.78 2.25
CA ALA A 16 26.44 27.49 2.86
C ALA A 16 25.44 27.10 3.97
N GLN A 17 25.01 28.05 4.80
CA GLN A 17 23.98 27.82 5.82
C GLN A 17 22.64 27.44 5.19
N ARG A 18 22.24 28.10 4.09
CA ARG A 18 21.03 27.74 3.34
C ARG A 18 21.11 26.31 2.78
N GLN A 19 22.24 25.93 2.19
CA GLN A 19 22.43 24.58 1.66
C GLN A 19 22.41 23.52 2.77
N LYS A 20 23.04 23.81 3.92
CA LYS A 20 23.00 22.92 5.09
C LYS A 20 21.57 22.67 5.57
N VAL A 21 20.76 23.73 5.64
CA VAL A 21 19.36 23.62 6.10
C VAL A 21 18.51 22.85 5.09
N LEU A 22 18.73 23.02 3.78
CA LEU A 22 18.06 22.22 2.76
C LEU A 22 18.42 20.73 2.87
N ALA A 23 19.68 20.41 3.18
CA ALA A 23 20.10 19.04 3.43
C ALA A 23 19.48 18.46 4.71
N GLU A 24 19.39 19.25 5.79
CA GLU A 24 18.71 18.84 7.03
C GLU A 24 17.20 18.62 6.82
N ILE A 25 16.54 19.45 6.00
CA ILE A 25 15.13 19.27 5.59
C ILE A 25 14.94 17.94 4.84
N GLU A 26 15.85 17.61 3.92
CA GLU A 26 15.82 16.36 3.15
C GLU A 26 15.97 15.12 4.07
N VAL A 27 16.84 15.21 5.07
CA VAL A 27 17.02 14.15 6.08
C VAL A 27 15.76 14.03 6.95
N LEU A 28 15.23 15.13 7.46
CA LEU A 28 14.03 15.16 8.31
C LEU A 28 12.80 14.59 7.59
N ARG A 29 12.71 14.80 6.27
CA ARG A 29 11.66 14.25 5.40
C ARG A 29 11.71 12.72 5.28
N ARG A 30 12.88 12.10 5.49
CA ARG A 30 13.06 10.65 5.44
C ARG A 30 12.85 9.97 6.79
N THR A 31 13.08 10.68 7.90
CA THR A 31 13.15 10.06 9.23
C THR A 31 11.97 10.36 10.15
N THR A 32 11.06 11.26 9.77
CA THR A 32 10.05 11.81 10.69
C THR A 32 8.62 11.64 10.13
N PRO A 33 7.61 11.31 10.95
CA PRO A 33 6.22 11.23 10.49
C PRO A 33 5.73 12.58 9.90
N LEU A 34 4.90 12.49 8.86
CA LEU A 34 4.48 13.61 7.99
C LEU A 34 3.94 14.83 8.71
N THR A 35 3.25 14.66 9.85
CA THR A 35 2.60 15.73 10.60
C THR A 35 3.57 16.59 11.42
N GLU A 36 4.67 16.02 11.90
CA GLU A 36 5.71 16.76 12.64
C GLU A 36 6.68 17.45 11.69
N THR A 37 6.93 16.82 10.53
CA THR A 37 7.80 17.34 9.47
C THR A 37 7.31 18.67 8.92
N ILE A 38 5.99 18.85 8.73
CA ILE A 38 5.42 20.10 8.21
C ILE A 38 5.60 21.28 9.20
N LYS A 39 5.44 21.04 10.51
CA LYS A 39 5.60 22.09 11.54
C LYS A 39 7.06 22.52 11.70
N LEU A 40 7.98 21.55 11.66
CA LEU A 40 9.41 21.78 11.85
C LEU A 40 10.06 22.45 10.63
N ILE A 41 9.69 22.02 9.41
CA ILE A 41 10.14 22.65 8.16
C ILE A 41 9.58 24.08 8.07
N GLY A 42 8.31 24.28 8.45
CA GLY A 42 7.67 25.60 8.46
C GLY A 42 8.38 26.63 9.34
N SER A 43 8.85 26.25 10.53
CA SER A 43 9.55 27.16 11.44
C SER A 43 11.00 27.45 11.02
N MET A 44 11.71 26.47 10.43
CA MET A 44 13.06 26.66 9.88
C MET A 44 13.09 27.65 8.71
N VAL A 45 12.11 27.56 7.79
CA VAL A 45 12.03 28.45 6.63
C VAL A 45 11.68 29.89 7.03
N LEU A 46 10.82 30.07 8.04
CA LEU A 46 10.45 31.38 8.58
C LEU A 46 11.61 32.07 9.33
N GLY A 47 12.41 31.32 10.10
CA GLY A 47 13.53 31.88 10.88
C GLY A 47 14.68 32.41 10.01
N ILE A 48 14.99 31.72 8.91
CA ILE A 48 16.10 32.10 8.01
C ILE A 48 15.68 33.19 7.03
N GLY A 49 14.42 33.19 6.58
CA GLY A 49 13.86 34.26 5.75
C GLY A 49 13.90 35.63 6.44
N GLY A 50 13.74 35.68 7.76
CA GLY A 50 13.83 36.92 8.55
C GLY A 50 15.25 37.46 8.72
N ALA A 51 16.25 36.59 8.88
CA ALA A 51 17.64 37.00 9.11
C ALA A 51 18.34 37.52 7.85
N VAL A 52 18.02 36.95 6.68
CA VAL A 52 18.60 37.38 5.39
C VAL A 52 18.03 38.73 4.92
N ALA A 53 16.79 39.05 5.31
CA ALA A 53 16.16 40.33 4.98
C ALA A 53 16.80 41.53 5.71
N ALA A 54 17.34 41.33 6.92
CA ALA A 54 17.91 42.42 7.73
C ALA A 54 19.30 42.88 7.27
N ILE A 55 20.11 42.00 6.67
CA ILE A 55 21.53 42.29 6.33
C ILE A 55 21.66 42.92 4.94
N ALA A 56 20.71 42.68 4.03
CA ALA A 56 20.80 43.11 2.63
C ALA A 56 20.10 44.46 2.31
N GLY A 57 19.82 45.27 3.33
CA GLY A 57 18.83 46.34 3.28
C GLY A 57 19.22 47.67 2.64
N PHE A 58 20.49 47.96 2.29
CA PHE A 58 20.86 49.38 2.06
C PHE A 58 21.31 49.83 0.65
N GLN A 59 21.70 48.98 -0.32
CA GLN A 59 22.19 49.52 -1.62
C GLN A 59 21.86 48.72 -2.89
N LEU A 60 20.78 47.93 -2.91
CA LEU A 60 20.36 47.20 -4.13
C LEU A 60 18.89 47.46 -4.51
N ALA A 61 18.43 48.70 -4.38
CA ALA A 61 17.02 49.05 -4.47
C ALA A 61 16.38 48.86 -5.87
N GLU A 62 17.12 48.95 -6.98
CA GLU A 62 16.51 48.87 -8.32
C GLU A 62 16.61 47.47 -8.96
N VAL A 63 17.79 46.84 -8.96
CA VAL A 63 17.98 45.51 -9.58
C VAL A 63 17.42 44.38 -8.73
N LYS A 64 17.35 44.53 -7.39
CA LYS A 64 16.69 43.53 -6.54
C LYS A 64 15.18 43.73 -6.42
N ALA A 65 14.61 44.91 -6.70
CA ALA A 65 13.16 45.09 -6.62
C ALA A 65 12.41 44.22 -7.64
N GLU A 66 12.93 44.07 -8.87
CA GLU A 66 12.36 43.14 -9.85
C GLU A 66 12.57 41.68 -9.47
N LYS A 67 13.75 41.33 -8.94
CA LYS A 67 14.05 39.96 -8.51
C LYS A 67 13.23 39.54 -7.28
N PHE A 68 13.03 40.45 -6.33
CA PHE A 68 12.15 40.26 -5.17
C PHE A 68 10.68 40.27 -5.57
N LYS A 69 10.24 41.05 -6.56
CA LYS A 69 8.88 40.93 -7.12
C LYS A 69 8.67 39.57 -7.79
N ALA A 70 9.67 39.07 -8.53
CA ALA A 70 9.62 37.75 -9.16
C ALA A 70 9.64 36.62 -8.10
N GLU A 71 10.50 36.72 -7.08
CA GLU A 71 10.54 35.75 -5.97
C GLU A 71 9.28 35.82 -5.10
N ALA A 72 8.73 37.01 -4.85
CA ALA A 72 7.46 37.17 -4.14
C ALA A 72 6.29 36.57 -4.94
N SER A 73 6.26 36.79 -6.27
CA SER A 73 5.26 36.18 -7.15
C SER A 73 5.42 34.65 -7.22
N ALA A 74 6.66 34.14 -7.23
CA ALA A 74 6.92 32.70 -7.18
C ALA A 74 6.52 32.09 -5.82
N ALA A 75 6.79 32.78 -4.73
CA ALA A 75 6.38 32.37 -3.39
C ALA A 75 4.86 32.40 -3.22
N GLU A 76 4.18 33.39 -3.80
CA GLU A 76 2.72 33.48 -3.81
C GLU A 76 2.09 32.36 -4.64
N LYS A 77 2.65 32.04 -5.81
CA LYS A 77 2.26 30.88 -6.61
C LYS A 77 2.50 29.56 -5.89
N ALA A 78 3.63 29.41 -5.22
CA ALA A 78 3.93 28.22 -4.42
C ALA A 78 2.97 28.07 -3.23
N ARG A 79 2.60 29.19 -2.59
CA ARG A 79 1.62 29.20 -1.50
C ARG A 79 0.21 28.88 -2.01
N ALA A 80 -0.19 29.39 -3.17
CA ALA A 80 -1.47 29.07 -3.80
C ALA A 80 -1.54 27.59 -4.20
N ALA A 81 -0.46 27.02 -4.75
CA ALA A 81 -0.37 25.60 -5.06
C ALA A 81 -0.45 24.73 -3.79
N ALA A 82 0.29 25.09 -2.74
CA ALA A 82 0.25 24.40 -1.46
C ALA A 82 -1.14 24.47 -0.81
N GLN A 83 -1.85 25.60 -0.94
CA GLN A 83 -3.22 25.74 -0.46
C GLN A 83 -4.19 24.84 -1.24
N ALA A 84 -4.06 24.77 -2.56
CA ALA A 84 -4.86 23.87 -3.39
C ALA A 84 -4.62 22.39 -3.03
N ASP A 85 -3.39 22.02 -2.72
CA ASP A 85 -3.05 20.66 -2.26
C ASP A 85 -3.67 20.36 -0.88
N VAL A 86 -3.65 21.32 0.05
CA VAL A 86 -4.32 21.19 1.36
C VAL A 86 -5.83 21.03 1.19
N ASP A 87 -6.46 21.79 0.31
CA ASP A 87 -7.90 21.70 0.05
C ASP A 87 -8.28 20.37 -0.62
N ARG A 88 -7.42 19.87 -1.52
CA ARG A 88 -7.55 18.53 -2.13
C ARG A 88 -7.41 17.42 -1.09
N LEU A 89 -6.44 17.54 -0.19
CA LEU A 89 -6.24 16.58 0.91
C LEU A 89 -7.41 16.59 1.88
N ASN A 90 -7.94 17.76 2.23
CA ASN A 90 -9.12 17.89 3.09
C ASN A 90 -10.37 17.26 2.44
N SER A 91 -10.59 17.51 1.16
CA SER A 91 -11.68 16.89 0.40
C SER A 91 -11.55 15.36 0.38
N SER A 92 -10.34 14.85 0.17
CA SER A 92 -10.04 13.41 0.20
C SER A 92 -10.27 12.81 1.59
N ARG A 93 -9.87 13.53 2.65
CA ARG A 93 -10.10 13.11 4.04
C ARG A 93 -11.60 13.03 4.35
N THR A 94 -12.39 14.00 3.90
CA THR A 94 -13.85 13.98 4.08
C THR A 94 -14.49 12.82 3.32
N ALA A 95 -14.06 12.54 2.09
CA ALA A 95 -14.54 11.39 1.31
C ALA A 95 -14.21 10.06 2.00
N LEU A 96 -12.95 9.87 2.43
CA LEU A 96 -12.51 8.69 3.17
C LEU A 96 -13.28 8.52 4.49
N SER A 97 -13.56 9.62 5.20
CA SER A 97 -14.34 9.55 6.44
C SER A 97 -15.78 9.09 6.22
N ARG A 98 -16.40 9.42 5.08
CA ARG A 98 -17.72 8.92 4.72
C ARG A 98 -17.67 7.43 4.39
N GLU A 99 -16.69 7.02 3.62
CA GLU A 99 -16.49 5.62 3.25
C GLU A 99 -16.23 4.73 4.47
N ILE A 100 -15.43 5.21 5.44
CA ILE A 100 -15.24 4.51 6.73
C ILE A 100 -16.58 4.35 7.46
N GLY A 101 -17.43 5.39 7.45
CA GLY A 101 -18.77 5.32 8.05
C GLY A 101 -19.69 4.31 7.36
N GLU A 102 -19.63 4.22 6.03
CA GLU A 102 -20.38 3.23 5.25
C GLU A 102 -19.87 1.80 5.49
N LEU A 103 -18.55 1.60 5.52
CA LEU A 103 -17.92 0.34 5.86
C LEU A 103 -18.28 -0.11 7.28
N GLN A 104 -18.30 0.80 8.25
CA GLN A 104 -18.74 0.47 9.61
C GLN A 104 -20.20 0.03 9.67
N LYS A 105 -21.10 0.70 8.93
CA LYS A 105 -22.51 0.28 8.83
C LYS A 105 -22.65 -1.08 8.16
N SER A 106 -21.93 -1.32 7.07
CA SER A 106 -21.91 -2.61 6.36
C SER A 106 -21.39 -3.73 7.28
N LEU A 107 -20.30 -3.47 8.00
CA LEU A 107 -19.71 -4.42 8.94
C LEU A 107 -20.65 -4.71 10.13
N GLN A 108 -21.40 -3.72 10.60
CA GLN A 108 -22.42 -3.94 11.62
C GLN A 108 -23.61 -4.75 11.09
N GLY A 109 -24.01 -4.53 9.83
CA GLY A 109 -25.01 -5.35 9.13
C GLY A 109 -24.55 -6.80 9.01
N ALA A 110 -23.36 -7.02 8.44
CA ALA A 110 -22.77 -8.35 8.27
C ALA A 110 -22.60 -9.10 9.60
N LYS A 111 -22.28 -8.39 10.70
CA LYS A 111 -22.23 -9.00 12.05
C LYS A 111 -23.60 -9.46 12.54
N ARG A 112 -24.67 -8.71 12.26
CA ARG A 112 -26.04 -9.13 12.57
C ARG A 112 -26.44 -10.33 11.73
N ASP A 113 -26.14 -10.30 10.44
CA ASP A 113 -26.45 -11.40 9.53
C ASP A 113 -25.70 -12.67 9.93
N TYR A 114 -24.44 -12.55 10.35
CA TYR A 114 -23.65 -13.66 10.88
C TYR A 114 -24.26 -14.25 12.17
N ALA A 115 -24.69 -13.39 13.10
CA ALA A 115 -25.36 -13.84 14.32
C ALA A 115 -26.67 -14.57 13.99
N GLU A 116 -27.46 -14.06 13.05
CA GLU A 116 -28.69 -14.70 12.61
C GLU A 116 -28.43 -16.06 11.92
N ILE A 117 -27.41 -16.15 11.07
CA ILE A 117 -26.99 -17.41 10.45
C ILE A 117 -26.53 -18.40 11.52
N SER A 118 -25.76 -17.94 12.52
CA SER A 118 -25.30 -18.77 13.64
C SER A 118 -26.47 -19.30 14.46
N ASP A 119 -27.47 -18.47 14.75
CA ASP A 119 -28.67 -18.87 15.49
C ASP A 119 -29.53 -19.87 14.68
N ARG A 120 -29.65 -19.65 13.36
CA ARG A 120 -30.33 -20.58 12.44
C ARG A 120 -29.58 -21.91 12.31
N LEU A 121 -28.24 -21.89 12.31
CA LEU A 121 -27.43 -23.10 12.30
C LEU A 121 -27.60 -23.88 13.61
N ALA A 122 -27.58 -23.20 14.75
CA ALA A 122 -27.84 -23.82 16.05
C ALA A 122 -29.28 -24.37 16.16
N ALA A 123 -30.27 -23.69 15.56
CA ALA A 123 -31.64 -24.19 15.47
C ALA A 123 -31.74 -25.42 14.56
N ALA A 124 -31.07 -25.41 13.40
CA ALA A 124 -31.00 -26.54 12.48
C ALA A 124 -30.27 -27.74 13.11
N GLU A 125 -29.20 -27.51 13.87
CA GLU A 125 -28.51 -28.54 14.65
C GLU A 125 -29.41 -29.13 15.74
N ARG A 126 -30.26 -28.32 16.40
CA ARG A 126 -31.29 -28.85 17.32
C ARG A 126 -32.38 -29.64 16.59
N GLU A 127 -32.69 -29.28 15.35
CA GLU A 127 -33.63 -30.02 14.48
C GLU A 127 -33.04 -31.31 13.86
N THR A 128 -31.73 -31.57 13.97
CA THR A 128 -31.09 -32.81 13.45
C THR A 128 -31.53 -34.10 14.17
N GLN A 129 -32.50 -34.04 15.08
CA GLN A 129 -33.22 -35.21 15.59
C GLN A 129 -34.44 -35.64 14.73
N SER A 130 -34.68 -35.07 13.54
CA SER A 130 -35.81 -35.48 12.67
C SER A 130 -35.56 -35.27 11.15
N PRO A 131 -36.21 -36.03 10.24
CA PRO A 131 -35.86 -36.13 8.80
C PRO A 131 -36.13 -34.89 7.91
N ALA A 132 -36.27 -33.68 8.46
CA ALA A 132 -36.69 -32.48 7.71
C ALA A 132 -35.53 -31.72 7.02
N LEU A 133 -34.40 -32.38 6.75
CA LEU A 133 -33.14 -31.78 6.29
C LEU A 133 -33.20 -31.03 4.94
N SER A 134 -34.20 -31.27 4.08
CA SER A 134 -34.18 -30.74 2.70
C SER A 134 -34.65 -29.29 2.57
N SER A 135 -35.57 -28.80 3.41
CA SER A 135 -36.08 -27.42 3.34
C SER A 135 -35.14 -26.45 4.03
N THR A 136 -34.59 -26.84 5.18
CA THR A 136 -33.67 -26.00 5.96
C THR A 136 -32.35 -25.78 5.22
N LEU A 137 -31.79 -26.82 4.58
CA LEU A 137 -30.61 -26.68 3.70
C LEU A 137 -30.86 -25.72 2.53
N LYS A 138 -32.03 -25.82 1.88
CA LYS A 138 -32.39 -24.96 0.74
C LYS A 138 -32.55 -23.50 1.16
N ASN A 139 -33.15 -23.26 2.32
CA ASN A 139 -33.29 -21.92 2.90
C ASN A 139 -31.94 -21.35 3.35
N LEU A 140 -31.06 -22.18 3.91
CA LEU A 140 -29.71 -21.78 4.31
C LEU A 140 -28.87 -21.42 3.08
N GLN A 141 -28.94 -22.22 2.02
CA GLN A 141 -28.25 -21.96 0.77
C GLN A 141 -28.76 -20.69 0.08
N GLN A 142 -30.07 -20.42 0.12
CA GLN A 142 -30.63 -19.15 -0.34
C GLN A 142 -30.16 -17.96 0.50
N SER A 143 -30.09 -18.11 1.82
CA SER A 143 -29.61 -17.05 2.73
C SER A 143 -28.14 -16.72 2.51
N VAL A 144 -27.30 -17.73 2.29
CA VAL A 144 -25.87 -17.55 1.97
C VAL A 144 -25.69 -16.86 0.62
N ASN A 145 -26.46 -17.27 -0.40
CA ASN A 145 -26.42 -16.61 -1.71
C ASN A 145 -26.90 -15.15 -1.64
N ALA A 146 -27.94 -14.86 -0.85
CA ALA A 146 -28.41 -13.49 -0.63
C ALA A 146 -27.35 -12.63 0.08
N ALA A 147 -26.64 -13.20 1.06
CA ALA A 147 -25.53 -12.53 1.74
C ALA A 147 -24.33 -12.29 0.82
N ASP A 148 -23.98 -13.24 -0.07
CA ASP A 148 -22.91 -13.06 -1.06
C ASP A 148 -23.26 -11.97 -2.09
N ILE A 149 -24.52 -11.91 -2.53
CA ILE A 149 -25.02 -10.86 -3.41
C ILE A 149 -25.00 -9.51 -2.71
N ALA A 150 -25.44 -9.42 -1.44
CA ALA A 150 -25.41 -8.20 -0.66
C ALA A 150 -23.97 -7.71 -0.41
N LEU A 151 -23.03 -8.64 -0.18
CA LEU A 151 -21.61 -8.34 0.00
C LEU A 151 -20.97 -7.82 -1.30
N ARG A 152 -21.32 -8.39 -2.46
CA ARG A 152 -20.90 -7.88 -3.77
C ARG A 152 -21.56 -6.56 -4.13
N ALA A 153 -22.81 -6.35 -3.74
CA ALA A 153 -23.52 -5.09 -3.95
C ALA A 153 -23.03 -3.96 -3.03
N ALA A 154 -22.49 -4.31 -1.86
CA ALA A 154 -21.82 -3.39 -0.94
C ALA A 154 -20.37 -3.08 -1.35
N ALA A 155 -19.79 -3.82 -2.31
CA ALA A 155 -18.54 -3.43 -2.94
C ALA A 155 -18.79 -2.21 -3.86
N PRO A 156 -18.05 -1.10 -3.71
CA PRO A 156 -18.31 0.10 -4.48
C PRO A 156 -18.19 -0.17 -5.98
N ALA A 157 -19.31 -0.04 -6.69
CA ALA A 157 -19.33 0.02 -8.15
C ALA A 157 -18.83 1.40 -8.60
N GLY A 158 -17.68 1.43 -9.25
CA GLY A 158 -17.16 2.64 -9.91
C GLY A 158 -16.11 3.37 -9.09
N GLY A 159 -14.86 3.02 -9.34
CA GLY A 159 -13.70 3.72 -8.83
C GLY A 159 -12.47 2.89 -9.09
N GLN A 160 -11.94 3.00 -10.30
CA GLN A 160 -10.61 2.52 -10.64
C GLN A 160 -9.62 3.22 -9.70
N ARG A 161 -9.36 2.58 -8.56
CA ARG A 161 -8.39 3.02 -7.57
C ARG A 161 -7.04 2.53 -8.05
N ASP A 162 -6.29 3.42 -8.66
CA ASP A 162 -4.87 3.24 -9.00
C ASP A 162 -3.93 3.18 -7.78
N THR A 163 -4.43 2.69 -6.64
CA THR A 163 -3.59 2.24 -5.53
C THR A 163 -4.20 0.98 -4.93
N GLY A 164 -4.17 -0.12 -5.70
CA GLY A 164 -4.36 -1.45 -5.13
C GLY A 164 -3.38 -1.70 -3.98
N THR A 165 -3.65 -2.70 -3.14
CA THR A 165 -2.68 -3.07 -2.08
C THR A 165 -1.31 -3.28 -2.73
N PRO A 166 -0.22 -2.69 -2.21
CA PRO A 166 1.10 -2.84 -2.82
C PRO A 166 1.47 -4.33 -2.97
N LEU A 167 2.07 -4.70 -4.09
CA LEU A 167 2.44 -6.08 -4.41
C LEU A 167 3.19 -6.76 -3.24
N ASP A 168 4.19 -6.09 -2.67
CA ASP A 168 4.97 -6.62 -1.54
C ASP A 168 4.11 -6.93 -0.31
N THR A 169 3.08 -6.12 -0.07
CA THR A 169 2.12 -6.36 1.03
C THR A 169 1.26 -7.58 0.76
N LEU A 170 0.82 -7.79 -0.49
CA LEU A 170 0.06 -8.96 -0.87
C LEU A 170 0.89 -10.24 -0.80
N VAL A 171 2.13 -10.20 -1.30
CA VAL A 171 3.07 -11.32 -1.18
C VAL A 171 3.31 -11.65 0.29
N ALA A 172 3.52 -10.66 1.16
CA ALA A 172 3.67 -10.90 2.59
C ALA A 172 2.41 -11.54 3.22
N ARG A 173 1.22 -11.11 2.80
CA ARG A 173 -0.05 -11.67 3.29
C ARG A 173 -0.27 -13.13 2.88
N LEU A 174 0.35 -13.63 1.81
CA LEU A 174 0.35 -15.06 1.50
C LEU A 174 0.98 -15.90 2.61
N TYR A 175 1.83 -15.32 3.45
CA TYR A 175 2.52 -15.98 4.57
C TYR A 175 1.83 -15.75 5.93
N ALA A 176 0.67 -15.08 5.95
CA ALA A 176 -0.05 -14.79 7.18
C ALA A 176 -0.47 -16.05 7.95
N PRO A 177 -0.59 -16.00 9.29
CA PRO A 177 -0.97 -17.16 10.11
C PRO A 177 -2.41 -17.63 9.83
N THR A 178 -3.31 -16.71 9.49
CA THR A 178 -4.73 -17.00 9.27
C THR A 178 -5.03 -17.33 7.80
N ALA A 179 -5.81 -18.39 7.57
CA ALA A 179 -6.16 -18.84 6.22
C ALA A 179 -6.95 -17.80 5.41
N ALA A 180 -7.83 -17.03 6.07
CA ALA A 180 -8.62 -15.99 5.43
C ALA A 180 -7.75 -14.88 4.81
N VAL A 181 -6.69 -14.46 5.50
CA VAL A 181 -5.77 -13.41 5.00
C VAL A 181 -4.98 -13.92 3.79
N ARG A 182 -4.52 -15.18 3.83
CA ARG A 182 -3.82 -15.79 2.70
C ARG A 182 -4.72 -15.93 1.47
N GLY A 183 -5.96 -16.39 1.67
CA GLY A 183 -6.95 -16.52 0.60
C GLY A 183 -7.31 -15.19 -0.04
N ALA A 184 -7.54 -14.15 0.77
CA ALA A 184 -7.80 -12.80 0.26
C ALA A 184 -6.62 -12.25 -0.56
N ALA A 185 -5.38 -12.42 -0.06
CA ALA A 185 -4.19 -11.97 -0.77
C ALA A 185 -3.99 -12.72 -2.09
N TYR A 186 -4.27 -14.02 -2.12
CA TYR A 186 -4.23 -14.83 -3.32
C TYR A 186 -5.21 -14.32 -4.39
N GLU A 187 -6.47 -14.10 -4.03
CA GLU A 187 -7.50 -13.61 -4.96
C GLU A 187 -7.17 -12.20 -5.48
N GLU A 188 -6.65 -11.33 -4.60
CA GLU A 188 -6.21 -9.98 -5.00
C GLU A 188 -5.03 -10.06 -5.97
N LEU A 189 -3.99 -10.85 -5.69
CA LEU A 189 -2.86 -11.06 -6.61
C LEU A 189 -3.32 -11.57 -7.98
N MET A 190 -4.25 -12.52 -8.01
CA MET A 190 -4.75 -13.08 -9.27
C MET A 190 -5.63 -12.11 -10.06
N SER A 191 -6.35 -11.22 -9.38
CA SER A 191 -7.20 -10.23 -10.05
C SER A 191 -6.44 -8.99 -10.53
N SER A 192 -5.43 -8.52 -9.78
CA SER A 192 -4.72 -7.26 -10.10
C SER A 192 -3.28 -7.42 -10.58
N HIS A 193 -2.57 -8.47 -10.17
CA HIS A 193 -1.12 -8.63 -10.45
C HIS A 193 -0.76 -9.86 -11.28
N ALA A 194 -1.72 -10.68 -11.74
CA ALA A 194 -1.43 -11.91 -12.47
C ALA A 194 -0.60 -11.72 -13.76
N ARG A 195 -0.64 -10.51 -14.33
CA ARG A 195 0.11 -10.13 -15.55
C ARG A 195 1.29 -9.19 -15.26
N ASP A 196 1.56 -8.90 -13.99
CA ASP A 196 2.62 -7.99 -13.58
C ASP A 196 3.98 -8.72 -13.67
N PRO A 197 4.95 -8.23 -14.47
CA PRO A 197 6.27 -8.85 -14.56
C PRO A 197 7.05 -8.79 -13.23
N ALA A 198 6.69 -7.90 -12.31
CA ALA A 198 7.30 -7.82 -10.99
C ALA A 198 6.80 -8.90 -10.01
N LEU A 199 5.69 -9.59 -10.32
CA LEU A 199 5.08 -10.58 -9.43
C LEU A 199 6.03 -11.72 -9.06
N ILE A 200 6.68 -12.32 -10.05
CA ILE A 200 7.54 -13.49 -9.81
C ILE A 200 8.80 -13.12 -9.01
N PRO A 201 9.56 -12.06 -9.36
CA PRO A 201 10.65 -11.60 -8.52
C PRO A 201 10.22 -11.32 -7.07
N ALA A 202 9.06 -10.69 -6.85
CA ALA A 202 8.56 -10.41 -5.51
C ALA A 202 8.26 -11.70 -4.72
N LEU A 203 7.59 -12.67 -5.34
CA LEU A 203 7.32 -13.98 -4.73
C LEU A 203 8.59 -14.72 -4.35
N LEU A 204 9.57 -14.78 -5.27
CA LEU A 204 10.85 -15.45 -5.04
C LEU A 204 11.64 -14.80 -3.91
N ASN A 205 11.76 -13.46 -3.94
CA ASN A 205 12.50 -12.70 -2.93
C ASN A 205 11.90 -12.85 -1.53
N TYR A 206 10.57 -12.88 -1.43
CA TYR A 206 9.90 -13.07 -0.14
C TYR A 206 9.95 -14.51 0.35
N ALA A 207 9.89 -15.49 -0.57
CA ALA A 207 9.91 -16.90 -0.21
C ALA A 207 11.26 -17.37 0.34
N GLU A 208 12.37 -16.84 -0.18
CA GLU A 208 13.74 -17.25 0.16
C GLU A 208 14.04 -17.21 1.68
N PRO A 209 13.77 -16.11 2.42
CA PRO A 209 13.96 -16.09 3.88
C PRO A 209 12.84 -16.79 4.67
N ASN A 210 11.72 -17.16 4.03
CA ASN A 210 10.50 -17.66 4.70
C ASN A 210 10.21 -19.15 4.39
N LEU A 211 11.24 -19.94 4.13
CA LEU A 211 11.09 -21.35 3.73
C LEU A 211 10.55 -22.28 4.81
N ASN A 212 10.51 -21.84 6.07
CA ASN A 212 9.95 -22.61 7.19
C ASN A 212 8.43 -22.44 7.34
N ASN A 213 7.80 -21.55 6.58
CA ASN A 213 6.36 -21.32 6.62
C ASN A 213 5.66 -22.17 5.56
N ALA A 214 5.32 -23.41 5.92
CA ALA A 214 4.69 -24.37 5.03
C ALA A 214 3.40 -23.84 4.37
N ASN A 215 2.56 -23.14 5.12
CA ASN A 215 1.32 -22.57 4.60
C ASN A 215 1.60 -21.44 3.60
N GLY A 216 2.57 -20.57 3.89
CA GLY A 216 2.97 -19.49 3.00
C GLY A 216 3.55 -20.01 1.69
N LEU A 217 4.46 -20.98 1.77
CA LEU A 217 5.04 -21.62 0.60
C LEU A 217 3.99 -22.33 -0.26
N TYR A 218 3.05 -23.05 0.35
CA TYR A 218 1.94 -23.66 -0.38
C TYR A 218 1.17 -22.63 -1.20
N ASN A 219 0.84 -21.47 -0.61
CA ASN A 219 0.11 -20.41 -1.30
C ASN A 219 0.97 -19.71 -2.36
N CYS A 220 2.26 -19.50 -2.11
CA CYS A 220 3.21 -18.97 -3.09
C CYS A 220 3.29 -19.89 -4.33
N ILE A 221 3.41 -21.20 -4.14
CA ILE A 221 3.41 -22.18 -5.25
C ILE A 221 2.05 -22.19 -5.97
N ALA A 222 0.94 -22.08 -5.23
CA ALA A 222 -0.38 -22.01 -5.84
C ALA A 222 -0.55 -20.79 -6.75
N VAL A 223 0.05 -19.64 -6.38
CA VAL A 223 0.13 -18.46 -7.25
C VAL A 223 0.93 -18.77 -8.50
N LEU A 224 2.15 -19.30 -8.36
CA LEU A 224 3.04 -19.62 -9.50
C LEU A 224 2.41 -20.60 -10.50
N LEU A 225 1.56 -21.53 -10.03
CA LEU A 225 0.79 -22.45 -10.87
C LEU A 225 -0.28 -21.77 -11.73
N ARG A 226 -0.75 -20.58 -11.36
CA ARG A 226 -1.81 -19.85 -12.06
C ARG A 226 -1.32 -18.68 -12.91
N VAL A 227 -0.08 -18.24 -12.72
CA VAL A 227 0.53 -17.17 -13.51
C VAL A 227 0.76 -17.61 -14.95
N ASP A 228 0.67 -16.66 -15.90
CA ASP A 228 0.93 -16.91 -17.31
C ASP A 228 2.34 -17.49 -17.53
N ARG A 229 2.43 -18.55 -18.34
CA ARG A 229 3.69 -19.21 -18.71
C ARG A 229 4.71 -18.24 -19.29
N ALA A 230 4.27 -17.20 -20.00
CA ALA A 230 5.16 -16.18 -20.55
C ALA A 230 5.95 -15.44 -19.47
N LEU A 231 5.33 -15.19 -18.31
CA LEU A 231 5.99 -14.54 -17.17
C LEU A 231 6.91 -15.50 -16.42
N LEU A 232 6.62 -16.80 -16.39
CA LEU A 232 7.47 -17.79 -15.72
C LEU A 232 8.83 -17.99 -16.43
N LYS A 233 8.87 -17.87 -17.77
CA LYS A 233 10.03 -18.20 -18.60
C LYS A 233 11.36 -17.55 -18.19
N PRO A 234 11.42 -16.24 -17.89
CA PRO A 234 12.67 -15.60 -17.47
C PRO A 234 13.21 -16.10 -16.13
N HIS A 235 12.38 -16.75 -15.30
CA HIS A 235 12.68 -17.12 -13.92
C HIS A 235 12.65 -18.63 -13.67
N LEU A 236 12.67 -19.46 -14.72
CA LEU A 236 12.50 -20.92 -14.61
C LEU A 236 13.46 -21.59 -13.63
N ALA A 237 14.74 -21.21 -13.65
CA ALA A 237 15.75 -21.79 -12.78
C ALA A 237 15.45 -21.51 -11.30
N ASP A 238 15.11 -20.26 -10.97
CA ASP A 238 14.82 -19.84 -9.59
C ASP A 238 13.52 -20.47 -9.09
N ILE A 239 12.48 -20.51 -9.94
CA ILE A 239 11.21 -21.15 -9.60
C ILE A 239 11.41 -22.66 -9.34
N ARG A 240 12.22 -23.35 -10.15
CA ARG A 240 12.54 -24.76 -9.93
C ARG A 240 13.28 -24.97 -8.61
N ASN A 241 14.27 -24.14 -8.32
CA ASN A 241 15.02 -24.22 -7.07
C ASN A 241 14.10 -24.01 -5.85
N LEU A 242 13.21 -23.01 -5.92
CA LEU A 242 12.20 -22.78 -4.87
C LEU A 242 11.28 -23.99 -4.71
N ALA A 243 10.75 -24.54 -5.82
CA ALA A 243 9.83 -25.67 -5.79
C ALA A 243 10.49 -26.92 -5.18
N GLU A 244 11.73 -27.24 -5.54
CA GLU A 244 12.44 -28.38 -4.94
C GLU A 244 12.66 -28.20 -3.44
N ARG A 245 13.06 -27.00 -2.99
CA ARG A 245 13.25 -26.71 -1.56
C ARG A 245 11.93 -26.73 -0.79
N ALA A 246 10.84 -26.30 -1.41
CA ALA A 246 9.52 -26.29 -0.78
C ALA A 246 8.97 -27.70 -0.51
N LYS A 247 9.46 -28.76 -1.17
CA LYS A 247 9.05 -30.14 -0.88
C LYS A 247 9.33 -30.59 0.55
N ALA A 248 10.33 -29.99 1.20
CA ALA A 248 10.62 -30.26 2.61
C ALA A 248 9.51 -29.79 3.58
N ASN A 249 8.57 -28.96 3.11
CA ASN A 249 7.51 -28.34 3.93
C ASN A 249 6.21 -29.15 4.00
N GLY A 250 6.34 -30.48 4.02
CA GLY A 250 5.23 -31.42 4.19
C GLY A 250 4.54 -31.85 2.89
N PRO A 251 3.71 -32.91 2.97
CA PRO A 251 3.23 -33.65 1.79
C PRO A 251 2.36 -32.79 0.86
N LYS A 252 1.51 -31.91 1.41
CA LYS A 252 0.65 -31.03 0.61
C LYS A 252 1.46 -30.02 -0.21
N THR A 253 2.52 -29.47 0.36
CA THR A 253 3.40 -28.52 -0.32
C THR A 253 4.24 -29.23 -1.38
N ALA A 254 4.74 -30.43 -1.05
CA ALA A 254 5.48 -31.27 -1.99
C ALA A 254 4.65 -31.63 -3.23
N GLU A 255 3.40 -32.07 -3.04
CA GLU A 255 2.51 -32.40 -4.16
C GLU A 255 2.28 -31.20 -5.09
N ARG A 256 2.08 -30.00 -4.53
CA ARG A 256 1.97 -28.76 -5.31
C ARG A 256 3.27 -28.38 -6.01
N ALA A 257 4.41 -28.54 -5.35
CA ALA A 257 5.71 -28.32 -5.97
C ALA A 257 5.93 -29.25 -7.17
N ASP A 258 5.56 -30.53 -7.05
CA ASP A 258 5.65 -31.49 -8.16
C ASP A 258 4.72 -31.14 -9.34
N GLN A 259 3.54 -30.56 -9.07
CA GLN A 259 2.68 -30.02 -10.11
C GLN A 259 3.35 -28.85 -10.83
N LEU A 260 3.97 -27.94 -10.08
CA LEU A 260 4.67 -26.79 -10.65
C LEU A 260 5.86 -27.24 -11.49
N LEU A 261 6.71 -28.14 -10.98
CA LEU A 261 7.86 -28.67 -11.71
C LEU A 261 7.47 -29.34 -13.04
N ARG A 262 6.37 -30.10 -13.05
CA ARG A 262 5.81 -30.67 -14.29
C ARG A 262 5.39 -29.59 -15.28
N LEU A 263 4.67 -28.55 -14.81
CA LEU A 263 4.28 -27.42 -15.64
C LEU A 263 5.49 -26.68 -16.24
N LEU A 264 6.59 -26.54 -15.47
CA LEU A 264 7.82 -25.90 -15.93
C LEU A 264 8.63 -26.77 -16.90
N ALA A 265 8.46 -28.10 -16.88
CA ALA A 265 9.10 -28.99 -17.84
C ALA A 265 8.42 -28.88 -19.23
N GLU A 266 7.09 -28.72 -19.25
CA GLU A 266 6.32 -28.48 -20.49
C GLU A 266 6.53 -27.08 -21.08
N ALA A 267 7.11 -26.15 -20.32
CA ALA A 267 7.31 -24.76 -20.74
C ALA A 267 8.67 -24.49 -21.39
N GLN A 268 9.56 -25.51 -21.45
CA GLN A 268 10.84 -25.48 -22.16
C GLN A 268 10.64 -25.60 -23.66
#